data_AF-A0AAC8WLQ5-F1
#
_entry.id   AF-A0AAC8WLQ5-F1
#
_cell.length_a   1.000
_cell.length_b   1.000
_cell.length_c   1.000
_cell.angle_alpha   90.00
_cell.angle_beta   90.00
_cell.angle_gamma   90.00
#
_symmetry.space_group_name_H-M   'P 1'
#
loop_
_entity.id
_entity.type
_entity.pdbx_description
1 polymer ?
#
loop_
_entity_poly.entity_id
_entity_poly.type
_entity_poly.pdbx_seq_one_letter_code
_entity_poly.pdbx_strand_id
1 'polypeptide(L)'
;MKEWGSFFTLLTTKGYKKVILIPLGFCLAFFLYYLYIDFTGGNIEKTVYDDGTVRISAQSDLGSCKLPKILDTLNIPIYDDLKIRNYNVYLDKEENINSVEIYCLTDKDGDKIIEWYKEKLNSKNSTNDAKGIWNNFEIDVSFNQFSNLVSIVLKKQ
;
A
#
# COMPACT_ATOMS: atom_id res chain seq x y z
N MET A 1 -33.56 16.54 16.75
CA MET A 1 -32.81 17.72 17.24
C MET A 1 -32.63 17.81 18.76
N LYS A 2 -33.10 16.84 19.59
CA LYS A 2 -32.97 16.92 21.07
C LYS A 2 -31.66 16.37 21.65
N GLU A 3 -30.92 15.53 20.93
CA GLU A 3 -29.77 14.80 21.48
C GLU A 3 -28.48 15.64 21.57
N TRP A 4 -28.30 16.60 20.65
CA TRP A 4 -27.09 17.44 20.60
C TRP A 4 -26.96 18.33 21.83
N GLY A 5 -28.08 18.87 22.34
CA GLY A 5 -28.09 19.67 23.58
C GLY A 5 -27.64 18.88 24.81
N SER A 6 -27.96 17.58 24.87
CA SER A 6 -27.58 16.72 26.00
C SER A 6 -26.07 16.47 26.05
N PHE A 7 -25.43 16.28 24.90
CA PHE A 7 -23.99 16.03 24.80
C PHE A 7 -23.17 17.27 25.19
N PHE A 8 -23.56 18.46 24.73
CA PHE A 8 -22.90 19.71 25.15
C PHE A 8 -23.11 20.04 26.62
N THR A 9 -24.26 19.71 27.21
CA THR A 9 -24.53 19.90 28.65
C THR A 9 -23.68 18.96 29.53
N LEU A 10 -23.40 17.76 29.03
CA LEU A 10 -22.49 16.80 29.66
C LEU A 10 -21.02 17.25 29.62
N LEU A 11 -20.60 17.97 28.56
CA LEU A 11 -19.26 18.56 28.43
C LEU A 11 -19.04 19.81 29.32
N THR A 12 -20.10 20.49 29.74
CA THR A 12 -20.03 21.72 30.55
C THR A 12 -20.16 21.47 32.05
N THR A 13 -20.70 20.32 32.48
CA THR A 13 -20.90 19.99 33.90
C THR A 13 -19.60 19.47 34.55
N LYS A 14 -19.11 20.14 35.61
CA LYS A 14 -17.77 19.92 36.21
C LYS A 14 -17.39 18.46 36.52
N GLY A 15 -18.32 17.63 36.98
CA GLY A 15 -18.08 16.22 37.29
C GLY A 15 -18.00 15.32 36.06
N TYR A 16 -18.94 15.47 35.13
CA TYR A 16 -19.05 14.64 33.93
C TYR A 16 -18.04 15.02 32.84
N LYS A 17 -17.57 16.28 32.84
CA LYS A 17 -16.55 16.78 31.90
C LYS A 17 -15.28 15.93 31.90
N LYS A 18 -14.79 15.49 33.08
CA LYS A 18 -13.59 14.64 33.16
C LYS A 18 -13.85 13.22 32.64
N VAL A 19 -15.02 12.66 32.95
CA VAL A 19 -15.42 11.30 32.56
C VAL A 19 -15.57 11.17 31.03
N ILE A 20 -15.88 12.27 30.33
CA ILE A 20 -16.05 12.27 28.87
C ILE A 20 -14.78 12.72 28.15
N LEU A 21 -14.12 13.78 28.63
CA LEU A 21 -12.94 14.32 27.94
C LEU A 21 -11.73 13.38 28.00
N ILE A 22 -11.57 12.59 29.08
CA ILE A 22 -10.45 11.67 29.20
C ILE A 22 -10.56 10.55 28.14
N PRO A 23 -11.65 9.76 28.06
CA PRO A 23 -11.82 8.77 26.99
C PRO A 23 -11.79 9.39 25.59
N LEU A 24 -12.41 10.56 25.39
CA LEU A 24 -12.39 11.25 24.10
C LEU A 24 -10.98 11.65 23.68
N GLY A 25 -10.16 12.14 24.62
CA GLY A 25 -8.76 12.45 24.39
C GLY A 25 -7.94 11.22 24.01
N PHE A 26 -8.16 10.09 24.67
CA PHE A 26 -7.55 8.82 24.27
C PHE A 26 -7.97 8.38 22.87
N CYS A 27 -9.27 8.40 22.57
CA CYS A 27 -9.78 8.07 21.24
C CYS A 27 -9.15 8.96 20.15
N LEU A 28 -9.04 10.26 20.41
CA LEU A 28 -8.42 11.20 19.47
C LEU A 28 -6.92 10.92 19.31
N ALA A 29 -6.20 10.64 20.40
CA ALA A 29 -4.78 10.31 20.35
C ALA A 29 -4.52 9.03 19.53
N PHE A 30 -5.28 7.96 19.77
CA PHE A 30 -5.19 6.73 18.98
C PHE A 30 -5.54 6.98 17.52
N PHE A 31 -6.62 7.73 17.25
CA PHE A 31 -7.01 8.07 15.89
C PHE A 31 -5.90 8.83 15.14
N LEU A 32 -5.34 9.87 15.75
CA LEU A 32 -4.24 10.64 15.17
C LEU A 32 -2.97 9.81 15.00
N TYR A 33 -2.70 8.87 15.91
CA TYR A 33 -1.58 7.94 15.79
C TYR A 33 -1.73 7.01 14.58
N TYR A 34 -2.89 6.37 14.40
CA TYR A 34 -3.15 5.55 13.21
C TYR A 34 -3.14 6.37 11.93
N LEU A 35 -3.71 7.59 11.96
CA LEU A 35 -3.68 8.51 10.83
C LEU A 35 -2.23 8.87 10.44
N TYR A 36 -1.38 9.12 11.44
CA TYR A 36 0.04 9.41 11.22
C TYR A 36 0.76 8.23 10.57
N ILE A 37 0.60 7.00 11.10
CA ILE A 37 1.20 5.79 10.51
C ILE A 37 0.79 5.66 9.05
N ASP A 38 -0.51 5.74 8.78
CA ASP A 38 -1.05 5.59 7.44
C ASP A 38 -0.49 6.68 6.51
N PHE A 39 -0.41 7.94 6.96
CA PHE A 39 0.20 9.03 6.20
C PHE A 39 1.70 8.82 5.92
N THR A 40 2.42 8.16 6.82
CA THR A 40 3.86 7.88 6.67
C THR A 40 4.19 6.64 5.83
N GLY A 41 3.18 5.98 5.25
CA GLY A 41 3.37 4.83 4.37
C GLY A 41 3.04 3.47 4.98
N GLY A 42 2.28 3.44 6.07
CA GLY A 42 1.78 2.21 6.68
C GLY A 42 2.78 1.51 7.59
N ASN A 43 2.28 0.52 8.33
CA ASN A 43 3.13 -0.38 9.11
C ASN A 43 3.65 -1.52 8.22
N ILE A 44 4.93 -1.84 8.39
CA ILE A 44 5.52 -3.03 7.77
C ILE A 44 5.19 -4.24 8.66
N GLU A 45 4.53 -5.22 8.07
CA GLU A 45 4.19 -6.49 8.70
C GLU A 45 5.04 -7.62 8.11
N LYS A 46 5.67 -8.43 8.97
CA LYS A 46 6.34 -9.68 8.58
C LYS A 46 5.52 -10.84 9.13
N THR A 47 4.96 -11.64 8.23
CA THR A 47 4.23 -12.87 8.55
C THR A 47 5.09 -14.06 8.17
N VAL A 48 5.27 -15.03 9.07
CA VAL A 48 5.94 -16.31 8.80
C VAL A 48 4.84 -17.38 8.79
N TYR A 49 4.75 -18.14 7.70
CA TYR A 49 3.76 -19.21 7.55
C TYR A 49 4.29 -20.54 8.11
N ASP A 50 3.37 -21.47 8.38
CA ASP A 50 3.69 -22.79 8.95
C ASP A 50 4.64 -23.62 8.06
N ASP A 51 4.65 -23.37 6.75
CA ASP A 51 5.55 -24.04 5.81
C ASP A 51 6.98 -23.45 5.79
N GLY A 52 7.23 -22.39 6.56
CA GLY A 52 8.50 -21.67 6.67
C GLY A 52 8.67 -20.52 5.68
N THR A 53 7.69 -20.25 4.80
CA THR A 53 7.73 -19.09 3.90
C THR A 53 7.40 -17.80 4.64
N VAL A 54 7.78 -16.66 4.07
CA VAL A 54 7.60 -15.35 4.70
C VAL A 54 6.88 -14.40 3.76
N ARG A 55 5.94 -13.61 4.28
CA ARG A 55 5.38 -12.43 3.60
C ARG A 55 5.77 -11.17 4.34
N ILE A 56 6.37 -10.22 3.63
CA ILE A 56 6.57 -8.84 4.09
C ILE A 56 5.56 -7.96 3.35
N SER A 57 4.72 -7.24 4.07
CA SER A 57 3.69 -6.40 3.48
C SER A 57 3.61 -5.04 4.18
N ALA A 58 3.19 -4.03 3.45
CA ALA A 58 2.74 -2.77 4.04
C ALA A 58 1.56 -2.24 3.22
N GLN A 59 0.67 -1.51 3.88
CA GLN A 59 -0.45 -0.84 3.24
C GLN A 59 -0.63 0.56 3.80
N SER A 60 -0.91 1.49 2.89
CA SER A 60 -1.16 2.87 3.16
C SER A 60 -2.27 3.39 2.24
N ASP A 61 -3.37 3.87 2.82
CA ASP A 61 -4.47 4.45 2.05
C ASP A 61 -4.26 5.95 1.84
N LEU A 62 -3.74 6.66 2.86
CA LEU A 62 -3.49 8.09 2.81
C LEU A 62 -2.08 8.45 2.31
N GLY A 63 -1.05 7.76 2.78
CA GLY A 63 0.35 7.97 2.40
C GLY A 63 0.82 7.11 1.22
N SER A 64 2.11 7.17 0.91
CA SER A 64 2.76 6.27 -0.06
C SER A 64 3.65 5.30 0.68
N CYS A 65 3.45 4.00 0.48
CA CYS A 65 4.32 2.96 1.03
C CYS A 65 5.73 3.11 0.46
N LYS A 66 6.74 2.92 1.31
CA LYS A 66 8.13 2.78 0.86
C LYS A 66 8.43 1.31 0.63
N LEU A 67 8.97 0.98 -0.54
CA LEU A 67 9.41 -0.38 -0.82
C LEU A 67 10.52 -0.79 0.16
N PRO A 68 10.52 -2.04 0.64
CA PRO A 68 11.54 -2.52 1.56
C PRO A 68 12.86 -2.72 0.82
N LYS A 69 13.98 -2.44 1.51
CA LYS A 69 15.35 -2.48 0.94
C LYS A 69 15.72 -3.81 0.26
N ILE A 70 15.07 -4.91 0.63
CA ILE A 70 15.31 -6.21 -0.02
C ILE A 70 15.00 -6.16 -1.53
N LEU A 71 14.06 -5.29 -1.95
CA LEU A 71 13.71 -5.07 -3.35
C LEU A 71 14.71 -4.19 -4.11
N ASP A 72 15.65 -3.52 -3.43
CA ASP A 72 16.67 -2.69 -4.09
C ASP A 72 17.49 -3.54 -5.09
N THR A 73 17.68 -4.83 -4.78
CA THR A 73 18.35 -5.81 -5.65
C THR A 73 17.61 -6.06 -6.96
N LEU A 74 16.30 -5.91 -6.98
CA LEU A 74 15.47 -6.10 -8.16
C LEU A 74 15.32 -4.84 -9.01
N ASN A 75 15.72 -3.67 -8.50
CA ASN A 75 15.66 -2.38 -9.20
C ASN A 75 14.37 -2.24 -10.03
N ILE A 76 13.22 -2.50 -9.40
CA ILE A 76 11.93 -2.60 -10.08
C ILE A 76 11.62 -1.21 -10.67
N PRO A 77 11.33 -1.10 -11.98
CA PRO A 77 10.98 0.18 -12.57
C PRO A 77 9.63 0.62 -11.99
N ILE A 78 9.61 1.75 -11.29
CA ILE A 78 8.38 2.39 -10.81
C ILE A 78 8.25 3.71 -11.54
N TYR A 79 7.14 3.92 -12.23
CA TYR A 79 6.83 5.20 -12.87
C TYR A 79 6.68 6.30 -11.81
N ASP A 80 7.37 7.43 -11.96
CA ASP A 80 7.56 8.44 -10.90
C ASP A 80 6.27 9.01 -10.29
N ASP A 81 5.19 9.09 -11.07
CA ASP A 81 3.90 9.61 -10.59
C ASP A 81 3.04 8.57 -9.86
N LEU A 82 3.54 7.35 -9.65
CA LEU A 82 2.81 6.30 -8.95
C LEU A 82 2.91 6.44 -7.44
N LYS A 83 1.75 6.50 -6.78
CA LYS A 83 1.64 6.41 -5.33
C LYS A 83 1.50 4.94 -4.93
N ILE A 84 2.52 4.36 -4.29
CA ILE A 84 2.46 2.96 -3.85
C ILE A 84 1.47 2.86 -2.69
N ARG A 85 0.36 2.16 -2.91
CA ARG A 85 -0.69 1.97 -1.91
C ARG A 85 -0.35 0.82 -0.99
N ASN A 86 0.05 -0.31 -1.54
CA ASN A 86 0.49 -1.47 -0.77
C ASN A 86 1.43 -2.34 -1.59
N TYR A 87 2.11 -3.24 -0.90
CA TYR A 87 2.92 -4.26 -1.52
C TYR A 87 2.90 -5.55 -0.70
N ASN A 88 3.19 -6.66 -1.36
CA ASN A 88 3.51 -7.94 -0.75
C ASN A 88 4.83 -8.46 -1.35
N VAL A 89 5.78 -8.84 -0.49
CA VAL A 89 7.00 -9.54 -0.87
C VAL A 89 6.93 -10.93 -0.27
N TYR A 90 6.91 -11.95 -1.11
CA TYR A 90 6.91 -13.34 -0.70
C TYR A 90 8.31 -13.91 -0.81
N LEU A 91 8.81 -14.43 0.29
CA LEU A 91 10.11 -15.07 0.39
C LEU A 91 9.93 -16.57 0.57
N ASP A 92 10.81 -17.34 -0.05
CA ASP A 92 10.93 -18.77 0.20
C ASP A 92 11.56 -19.06 1.58
N LYS A 93 11.75 -20.34 1.89
CA LYS A 93 12.27 -20.81 3.18
C LYS A 93 13.73 -20.39 3.43
N GLU A 94 14.43 -19.98 2.38
CA GLU A 94 15.82 -19.52 2.41
C GLU A 94 15.89 -17.99 2.41
N GLU A 95 14.74 -17.32 2.59
CA GLU A 95 14.56 -15.88 2.53
C GLU A 95 14.89 -15.26 1.16
N ASN A 96 14.91 -16.03 0.07
CA ASN A 96 15.02 -15.48 -1.28
C ASN A 96 13.65 -14.98 -1.77
N ILE A 97 13.65 -13.92 -2.58
CA ILE A 97 12.42 -13.41 -3.19
C ILE A 97 11.85 -14.45 -4.17
N ASN A 98 10.62 -14.87 -3.92
CA ASN A 98 9.85 -15.76 -4.78
C ASN A 98 8.87 -14.97 -5.67
N SER A 99 8.16 -14.00 -5.08
CA SER A 99 7.29 -13.09 -5.83
C SER A 99 7.12 -11.75 -5.13
N VAL A 100 6.76 -10.74 -5.91
CA VAL A 100 6.49 -9.37 -5.45
C VAL A 100 5.20 -8.90 -6.09
N GLU A 101 4.33 -8.29 -5.29
CA GLU A 101 3.13 -7.61 -5.75
C GLU A 101 3.21 -6.17 -5.25
N ILE A 102 3.10 -5.20 -6.15
CA ILE A 102 3.07 -3.78 -5.81
C ILE A 102 1.82 -3.21 -6.44
N TYR A 103 0.99 -2.53 -5.65
CA TYR A 103 -0.17 -1.83 -6.19
C TYR A 103 -0.04 -0.34 -5.94
N CYS A 104 -0.23 0.40 -7.01
CA CYS A 104 -0.07 1.84 -7.04
C CYS A 104 -1.37 2.50 -7.45
N LEU A 105 -1.69 3.62 -6.79
CA LEU A 105 -2.71 4.53 -7.27
C LEU A 105 -2.08 5.55 -8.22
N THR A 106 -2.88 5.98 -9.19
CA THR A 106 -2.51 7.06 -10.09
C THR A 106 -3.69 8.00 -10.32
N ASP A 107 -3.40 9.28 -10.51
CA ASP A 107 -4.34 10.28 -11.02
C ASP A 107 -4.08 10.59 -12.51
N LYS A 108 -3.12 9.88 -13.12
CA LYS A 108 -2.69 10.07 -14.50
C LYS A 108 -3.41 9.13 -15.46
N ASP A 109 -3.18 9.39 -16.73
CA ASP A 109 -3.62 8.54 -17.84
C ASP A 109 -2.95 7.16 -17.75
N GLY A 110 -3.74 6.15 -17.40
CA GLY A 110 -3.26 4.79 -17.23
C GLY A 110 -2.71 4.18 -18.51
N ASP A 111 -3.20 4.58 -19.68
CA ASP A 111 -2.69 4.08 -20.96
C ASP A 111 -1.24 4.53 -21.18
N LYS A 112 -0.90 5.78 -20.83
CA LYS A 112 0.48 6.28 -20.89
C LYS A 112 1.42 5.54 -19.95
N ILE A 113 0.92 5.21 -18.74
CA ILE A 113 1.71 4.44 -17.77
C ILE A 113 1.99 3.04 -18.34
N ILE A 114 0.97 2.37 -18.88
CA ILE A 114 1.14 1.04 -19.48
C ILE A 114 2.07 1.08 -20.69
N GLU A 115 1.97 2.08 -21.57
CA GLU A 115 2.90 2.23 -22.71
C GLU A 115 4.34 2.44 -22.24
N TRP A 116 4.58 3.25 -21.20
CA TRP A 116 5.92 3.39 -20.61
C TRP A 116 6.48 2.06 -20.11
N TYR A 117 5.65 1.23 -19.45
CA TYR A 117 6.07 -0.11 -19.02
C TYR A 117 6.31 -1.03 -20.22
N LYS A 118 5.51 -0.96 -21.28
CA LYS A 118 5.72 -1.76 -22.50
C LYS A 118 7.07 -1.44 -23.14
N GLU A 119 7.42 -0.16 -23.24
CA GLU A 119 8.73 0.27 -23.74
C GLU A 119 9.87 -0.25 -22.85
N LYS A 120 9.76 -0.09 -21.53
CA LYS A 120 10.78 -0.58 -20.58
C LYS A 120 10.97 -2.10 -20.62
N LEU A 121 9.88 -2.84 -20.80
CA LEU A 121 9.88 -4.30 -20.78
C LEU A 121 10.06 -4.92 -22.18
N ASN A 122 10.17 -4.11 -23.24
CA ASN A 122 10.14 -4.56 -24.63
C ASN A 122 8.90 -5.44 -24.95
N SER A 123 7.76 -5.13 -24.33
CA SER A 123 6.50 -5.87 -24.45
C SER A 123 5.78 -5.47 -25.74
N LYS A 124 5.88 -6.29 -26.80
CA LYS A 124 5.33 -5.95 -28.14
C LYS A 124 3.91 -6.45 -28.41
N ASN A 125 3.35 -7.33 -27.57
CA ASN A 125 2.18 -8.14 -27.93
C ASN A 125 0.96 -7.99 -27.01
N SER A 126 0.93 -7.00 -26.11
CA SER A 126 -0.22 -6.80 -25.23
C SER A 126 -0.93 -5.48 -25.54
N THR A 127 -2.26 -5.52 -25.48
CA THR A 127 -3.14 -4.37 -25.67
C THR A 127 -3.25 -3.54 -24.38
N ASN A 128 -3.49 -4.16 -23.23
CA ASN A 128 -3.86 -3.46 -21.99
C ASN A 128 -2.90 -3.71 -20.80
N ASP A 129 -1.87 -4.52 -21.01
CA ASP A 129 -0.87 -4.89 -20.01
C ASP A 129 0.55 -4.79 -20.59
N ALA A 130 1.56 -4.82 -19.73
CA ALA A 130 2.96 -4.85 -20.10
C ALA A 130 3.60 -6.07 -19.44
N LYS A 131 4.09 -7.00 -20.25
CA LYS A 131 4.66 -8.26 -19.79
C LYS A 131 6.08 -8.42 -20.29
N GLY A 132 6.94 -9.01 -19.48
CA GLY A 132 8.31 -9.28 -19.88
C GLY A 132 9.10 -10.01 -18.81
N ILE A 133 10.42 -9.97 -18.96
CA ILE A 133 11.35 -10.48 -17.97
C ILE A 133 12.13 -9.31 -17.37
N TRP A 134 12.18 -9.24 -16.05
CA TRP A 134 12.96 -8.25 -15.31
C TRP A 134 13.76 -8.94 -14.21
N ASN A 135 15.09 -8.83 -14.25
CA ASN A 135 16.00 -9.44 -13.27
C ASN A 135 15.71 -10.93 -12.98
N ASN A 136 15.42 -11.71 -14.03
CA ASN A 136 15.05 -13.14 -13.97
C ASN A 136 13.68 -13.44 -13.34
N PHE A 137 12.82 -12.43 -13.16
CA PHE A 137 11.41 -12.59 -12.81
C PHE A 137 10.54 -12.33 -14.04
N GLU A 138 9.46 -13.07 -14.18
CA GLU A 138 8.35 -12.69 -15.03
C GLU A 138 7.67 -11.48 -14.40
N ILE A 139 7.57 -10.38 -15.14
CA ILE A 139 6.88 -9.17 -14.70
C ILE A 139 5.61 -8.99 -15.52
N ASP A 140 4.51 -8.69 -14.84
CA ASP A 140 3.21 -8.34 -15.39
C ASP A 140 2.75 -7.02 -14.78
N VAL A 141 2.53 -6.01 -15.63
CA VAL A 141 2.02 -4.71 -15.24
C VAL A 141 0.68 -4.46 -15.91
N SER A 142 -0.34 -4.17 -15.12
CA SER A 142 -1.70 -3.93 -15.60
C SER A 142 -2.33 -2.71 -14.96
N PHE A 143 -3.25 -2.07 -15.67
CA PHE A 143 -3.99 -0.91 -15.18
C PHE A 143 -5.49 -1.23 -15.12
N ASN A 144 -6.12 -0.93 -13.99
CA ASN A 144 -7.55 -1.00 -13.81
C ASN A 144 -8.15 0.42 -13.79
N GLN A 145 -8.80 0.77 -14.90
CA GLN A 145 -9.47 2.07 -15.10
C GLN A 145 -10.59 2.38 -14.10
N PHE A 146 -11.25 1.37 -13.53
CA PHE A 146 -12.37 1.61 -12.60
C PHE A 146 -11.87 2.02 -11.21
N SER A 147 -10.68 1.57 -10.82
CA SER A 147 -10.08 1.83 -9.51
C SER A 147 -8.84 2.73 -9.58
N ASN A 148 -8.46 3.19 -10.77
CA ASN A 148 -7.19 3.89 -11.04
C ASN A 148 -5.97 3.19 -10.41
N LEU A 149 -5.96 1.85 -10.49
CA LEU A 149 -4.97 1.02 -9.83
C LEU A 149 -4.03 0.43 -10.88
N VAL A 150 -2.73 0.68 -10.71
CA VAL A 150 -1.67 -0.01 -11.45
C VAL A 150 -1.17 -1.15 -10.58
N SER A 151 -1.18 -2.37 -11.10
CA SER A 151 -0.63 -3.54 -10.45
C SER A 151 0.67 -3.93 -11.14
N ILE A 152 1.73 -4.14 -10.36
CA ILE A 152 3.05 -4.58 -10.83
C ILE A 152 3.34 -5.88 -10.08
N VAL A 153 3.41 -6.99 -10.81
CA VAL A 153 3.60 -8.32 -10.24
C VAL A 153 4.86 -8.94 -10.82
N LEU A 154 5.79 -9.35 -9.97
CA LEU A 154 6.99 -10.10 -10.33
C LEU A 154 6.89 -11.51 -9.77
N LYS A 155 7.12 -12.53 -10.57
CA LYS A 155 7.14 -13.94 -10.15
C LYS A 155 8.37 -14.64 -10.68
N LYS A 156 9.03 -15.41 -9.81
CA LYS A 156 10.12 -16.29 -10.21
C LYS A 156 9.53 -17.41 -11.08
N GLN A 157 10.26 -17.78 -12.13
CA GLN A 157 9.91 -18.93 -12.99
C GLN A 157 10.04 -20.26 -12.26
#